data_AF-A0A7Y1YLU1-F1
#
_entry.id   AF-A0A7Y1YLU1-F1
#
_cell.length_a   1.000
_cell.length_b   1.000
_cell.length_c   1.000
_cell.angle_alpha   90.00
_cell.angle_beta   90.00
_cell.angle_gamma   90.00
#
_symmetry.space_group_name_H-M   'P 1'
#
loop_
_entity.id
_entity.type
_entity.pdbx_description
1 polymer ?
#
loop_
_entity_poly.entity_id
_entity_poly.type
_entity_poly.pdbx_seq_one_letter_code
_entity_poly.pdbx_strand_id
1 'polypeptide(L)'
;DPYFSTSGLWIPEDYSTFQITMSATGGADQANVFFLADDEVWFSEESRVGVDIIGDGRMRTYEVDMSTAAAWNGTVTALRFDPVNAVGRTIEIDRVVLGR
;
A
#
# COMPACT_ATOMS: atom_id res chain seq x y z
N ASP A 1 -8.66 -11.47 -4.96
CA ASP A 1 -7.74 -10.38 -4.65
C ASP A 1 -7.88 -10.06 -3.17
N PRO A 2 -6.99 -10.57 -2.30
CA PRO A 2 -7.04 -10.23 -0.89
C PRO A 2 -6.59 -8.78 -0.71
N TYR A 3 -7.30 -8.02 0.11
CA TYR A 3 -6.85 -6.71 0.56
C TYR A 3 -7.11 -6.56 2.05
N PHE A 4 -6.39 -5.63 2.68
CA PHE A 4 -6.78 -5.09 3.97
C PHE A 4 -6.90 -3.58 3.88
N SER A 5 -7.76 -3.01 4.71
CA SER A 5 -7.96 -1.58 4.76
C SER A 5 -8.14 -1.11 6.20
N THR A 6 -7.86 0.17 6.38
CA THR A 6 -8.10 0.89 7.64
C THR A 6 -8.63 2.28 7.31
N SER A 7 -9.47 2.82 8.18
CA SER A 7 -10.12 4.12 8.02
C SER A 7 -10.20 4.85 9.36
N GLY A 8 -10.64 6.11 9.34
CA GLY A 8 -10.64 6.97 10.52
C GLY A 8 -9.23 7.42 10.92
N LEU A 9 -8.36 7.56 9.91
CA LEU A 9 -7.00 8.05 10.06
C LEU A 9 -6.97 9.58 9.93
N TRP A 10 -5.90 10.18 10.44
CA TRP A 10 -5.54 11.58 10.23
C TRP A 10 -4.05 11.64 9.96
N ILE A 11 -3.67 11.24 8.74
CA ILE A 11 -2.27 11.20 8.30
C ILE A 11 -2.03 12.48 7.48
N PRO A 12 -1.19 13.42 7.96
CA PRO A 12 -0.84 14.59 7.16
C PRO A 12 0.00 14.18 5.95
N GLU A 13 -0.09 14.94 4.86
CA GLU A 13 0.61 14.68 3.59
C GLU A 13 2.14 14.49 3.72
N ASP A 14 2.77 15.07 4.76
CA ASP A 14 4.21 14.93 5.03
C ASP A 14 4.61 13.52 5.52
N TYR A 15 3.66 12.62 5.79
CA TYR A 15 3.90 11.20 6.05
C TYR A 15 3.79 10.36 4.77
N SER A 16 4.66 10.60 3.79
CA SER A 16 4.56 10.00 2.46
C SER A 16 5.31 8.67 2.28
N THR A 17 5.98 8.15 3.32
CA THR A 17 6.70 6.88 3.22
C THR A 17 5.84 5.72 3.74
N PHE A 18 5.28 4.91 2.85
CA PHE A 18 4.57 3.68 3.24
C PHE A 18 5.54 2.50 3.19
N GLN A 19 5.81 1.89 4.34
CA GLN A 19 6.72 0.76 4.46
C GLN A 19 5.96 -0.52 4.83
N ILE A 20 6.18 -1.60 4.07
CA ILE A 20 5.59 -2.92 4.30
C ILE A 20 6.68 -3.99 4.42
N THR A 21 6.69 -4.71 5.54
CA THR A 21 7.51 -5.92 5.70
C THR A 21 6.63 -7.15 5.46
N MET A 22 6.86 -7.84 4.34
CA MET A 22 6.05 -8.98 3.89
C MET A 22 6.85 -10.02 3.12
N SER A 23 6.28 -11.21 2.96
CA SER A 23 6.70 -12.23 1.99
C SER A 23 5.52 -12.58 1.07
N ALA A 24 5.82 -12.96 -0.16
CA ALA A 24 4.87 -13.49 -1.11
C ALA A 24 5.47 -14.68 -1.84
N THR A 25 4.65 -15.61 -2.36
CA THR A 25 5.12 -16.66 -3.29
C THR A 25 4.63 -16.39 -4.70
N GLY A 26 5.31 -16.96 -5.71
CA GLY A 26 4.81 -16.98 -7.08
C GLY A 26 5.60 -16.23 -8.16
N GLY A 27 6.80 -15.75 -7.87
CA GLY A 27 7.63 -14.96 -8.80
C GLY A 27 7.40 -13.46 -8.69
N ALA A 28 7.82 -12.69 -9.70
CA ALA A 28 7.61 -11.24 -9.71
C ALA A 28 6.11 -10.90 -9.77
N ASP A 29 5.70 -9.91 -8.99
CA ASP A 29 4.32 -9.43 -8.90
C ASP A 29 4.32 -7.94 -8.50
N GLN A 30 3.15 -7.31 -8.47
CA GLN A 30 2.97 -5.92 -8.03
C GLN A 30 1.97 -5.86 -6.87
N ALA A 31 2.34 -5.12 -5.83
CA ALA A 31 1.43 -4.72 -4.76
C ALA A 31 0.94 -3.29 -4.99
N ASN A 32 -0.25 -2.95 -4.49
CA ASN A 32 -0.82 -1.61 -4.60
C ASN A 32 -1.21 -1.06 -3.24
N VAL A 33 -0.88 0.21 -3.00
CA VAL A 33 -1.38 1.02 -1.88
C VAL A 33 -2.41 1.98 -2.44
N PHE A 34 -3.65 1.86 -2.00
CA PHE A 34 -4.73 2.82 -2.26
C PHE A 34 -4.96 3.71 -1.05
N PHE A 35 -5.41 4.94 -1.27
CA PHE A 35 -5.68 5.89 -0.20
C PHE A 35 -6.94 6.74 -0.49
N LEU A 36 -7.47 7.37 0.55
CA LEU A 36 -8.48 8.43 0.45
C LEU A 36 -7.94 9.70 1.10
N ALA A 37 -7.93 10.81 0.35
CA ALA A 37 -7.80 12.13 0.94
C ALA A 37 -9.10 12.55 1.66
N ASP A 38 -9.08 13.66 2.39
CA ASP A 38 -10.20 14.13 3.22
C ASP A 38 -11.37 14.69 2.40
N ASP A 39 -11.15 15.03 1.14
CA ASP A 39 -12.16 15.41 0.17
C ASP A 39 -12.68 14.23 -0.69
N GLU A 40 -12.14 13.02 -0.48
CA GLU A 40 -12.53 11.82 -1.20
C GLU A 40 -13.46 10.91 -0.39
N VAL A 41 -14.36 10.21 -1.10
CA VAL A 41 -15.31 9.25 -0.50
C VAL A 41 -15.21 7.84 -1.10
N TRP A 42 -14.46 7.66 -2.19
CA TRP A 42 -14.27 6.38 -2.87
C TRP A 42 -12.84 6.24 -3.37
N PHE A 43 -12.27 5.03 -3.29
CA PHE A 43 -10.94 4.75 -3.81
C PHE A 43 -10.96 4.85 -5.34
N SER A 44 -9.92 5.46 -5.90
CA SER A 44 -9.75 5.65 -7.35
C SER A 44 -8.39 5.13 -7.82
N GLU A 45 -8.21 5.01 -9.13
CA GLU A 45 -6.89 4.71 -9.72
C GLU A 45 -5.89 5.86 -9.54
N GLU A 46 -6.38 7.10 -9.37
CA GLU A 46 -5.55 8.29 -9.13
C GLU A 46 -5.00 8.30 -7.69
N SER A 47 -5.73 7.68 -6.76
CA SER A 47 -5.35 7.53 -5.36
C SER A 47 -4.72 6.15 -5.10
N ARG A 48 -3.74 5.78 -5.95
CA ARG A 48 -3.02 4.50 -5.91
C ARG A 48 -1.53 4.67 -6.21
N VAL A 49 -0.68 3.99 -5.45
CA VAL A 49 0.74 3.80 -5.79
C VAL A 49 1.08 2.31 -5.82
N GLY A 50 1.71 1.88 -6.91
CA GLY A 50 2.16 0.49 -7.09
C GLY A 50 3.62 0.31 -6.70
N VAL A 51 3.97 -0.87 -6.20
CA VAL A 51 5.35 -1.27 -5.91
C VAL A 51 5.61 -2.70 -6.39
N ASP A 52 6.74 -2.89 -7.08
CA ASP A 52 7.16 -4.22 -7.52
C ASP A 52 7.63 -5.04 -6.32
N ILE A 53 7.19 -6.30 -6.27
CA ILE A 53 7.54 -7.23 -5.19
C ILE A 53 8.12 -8.53 -5.75
N ILE A 54 8.89 -9.22 -4.90
CA ILE A 54 9.51 -10.50 -5.22
C ILE A 54 8.78 -11.62 -4.48
N GLY A 55 8.08 -12.46 -5.23
CA GLY A 55 7.35 -13.62 -4.73
C GLY A 55 8.20 -14.88 -4.58
N ASP A 56 9.33 -14.81 -3.87
CA ASP A 56 10.22 -15.97 -3.62
C ASP A 56 10.05 -16.61 -2.23
N GLY A 57 9.03 -16.18 -1.49
CA GLY A 57 8.71 -16.65 -0.14
C GLY A 57 9.57 -16.05 0.97
N ARG A 58 10.43 -15.06 0.69
CA ARG A 58 11.29 -14.43 1.71
C ARG A 58 10.72 -13.09 2.18
N MET A 59 10.79 -12.88 3.49
CA MET A 59 10.46 -11.60 4.12
C MET A 59 11.37 -10.48 3.61
N ARG A 60 10.75 -9.40 3.14
CA ARG A 60 11.41 -8.18 2.68
C ARG A 60 10.66 -6.96 3.15
N THR A 61 11.38 -5.86 3.24
CA THR A 61 10.79 -4.55 3.45
C THR A 61 10.75 -3.82 2.11
N TYR A 62 9.57 -3.37 1.72
CA TYR A 62 9.34 -2.52 0.56
C TYR A 62 8.92 -1.14 1.05
N GLU A 63 9.47 -0.11 0.42
CA GLU A 63 9.12 1.28 0.65
C GLU A 63 8.38 1.80 -0.58
N VAL A 64 7.28 2.49 -0.34
CA VAL A 64 6.43 3.10 -1.36
C VAL A 64 6.40 4.59 -1.07
N ASP A 65 6.87 5.36 -2.05
CA ASP A 65 6.81 6.82 -2.00
C ASP A 65 5.43 7.29 -2.46
N MET A 66 4.58 7.60 -1.49
CA MET A 66 3.21 8.03 -1.72
C MET A 66 3.13 9.41 -2.36
N SER A 67 4.17 10.25 -2.21
CA SER A 67 4.21 11.60 -2.81
C SER A 67 4.24 11.59 -4.34
N THR A 68 4.51 10.42 -4.93
CA THR A 68 4.44 10.22 -6.38
C THR A 68 3.00 10.28 -6.92
N ALA A 69 1.99 10.05 -6.08
CA ALA A 69 0.59 10.28 -6.43
C ALA A 69 0.21 11.73 -6.11
N ALA A 70 -0.17 12.51 -7.11
CA ALA A 70 -0.59 13.91 -6.91
C ALA A 70 -1.80 14.05 -5.97
N ALA A 71 -2.63 13.00 -5.88
CA ALA A 71 -3.75 12.93 -4.95
C ALA A 71 -3.32 12.74 -3.48
N TRP A 72 -2.06 12.36 -3.21
CA TRP A 72 -1.51 12.31 -1.85
C TRP A 72 -1.21 13.73 -1.37
N ASN A 73 -2.25 14.47 -1.01
CA ASN A 73 -2.19 15.82 -0.51
C ASN A 73 -3.17 15.99 0.67
N GLY A 74 -3.00 17.07 1.43
CA GLY A 74 -3.90 17.36 2.56
C GLY A 74 -3.81 16.31 3.68
N THR A 75 -4.96 15.73 4.05
CA THR A 75 -5.04 14.70 5.11
C THR A 75 -5.58 13.39 4.55
N VAL A 76 -4.80 12.31 4.65
CA VAL A 76 -5.24 10.97 4.28
C VAL A 76 -6.05 10.35 5.42
N THR A 77 -7.24 9.85 5.09
CA THR A 77 -8.25 9.38 6.03
C THR A 77 -8.46 7.86 6.02
N ALA A 78 -8.04 7.20 4.94
CA ALA A 78 -8.09 5.75 4.80
C ALA A 78 -6.95 5.23 3.93
N LEU A 79 -6.54 3.99 4.22
CA LEU A 79 -5.56 3.25 3.42
C LEU A 79 -6.12 1.86 3.11
N ARG A 80 -5.79 1.36 1.93
CA ARG A 80 -6.00 -0.02 1.51
C ARG A 80 -4.71 -0.55 0.90
N PHE A 81 -4.37 -1.79 1.20
CA PHE A 81 -3.22 -2.46 0.59
C PHE A 81 -3.64 -3.77 -0.04
N ASP A 82 -3.20 -3.93 -1.28
CA ASP A 82 -3.42 -5.09 -2.13
C ASP A 82 -2.06 -5.77 -2.34
N PRO A 83 -1.70 -6.79 -1.54
CA PRO A 83 -0.36 -7.38 -1.53
C PRO A 83 0.06 -8.10 -2.82
N VAL A 84 -0.88 -8.66 -3.59
CA VAL A 84 -0.62 -9.40 -4.84
C VAL A 84 -1.86 -9.36 -5.72
N ASN A 85 -1.70 -9.32 -7.04
CA ASN A 85 -2.81 -9.49 -7.99
C ASN A 85 -2.72 -10.83 -8.72
N ALA A 86 -2.65 -11.92 -7.95
CA ALA A 86 -2.52 -13.27 -8.49
C ALA A 86 -3.19 -14.33 -7.60
N VAL A 87 -3.60 -15.43 -8.24
CA VAL A 87 -4.25 -16.57 -7.56
C VAL A 87 -3.19 -17.59 -7.11
N GLY A 88 -3.46 -18.27 -5.99
CA GLY A 88 -2.62 -19.37 -5.50
C GLY A 88 -1.31 -18.91 -4.88
N ARG A 89 -1.24 -17.65 -4.42
CA ARG A 89 -0.09 -17.10 -3.68
C ARG A 89 -0.30 -17.26 -2.18
N THR A 90 0.80 -17.44 -1.46
CA THR A 90 0.84 -17.32 0.00
C THR A 90 1.45 -15.97 0.33
N ILE A 91 0.86 -15.27 1.29
CA ILE A 91 1.26 -13.93 1.71
C ILE A 91 1.40 -13.96 3.22
N GLU A 92 2.52 -13.46 3.72
CA GLU A 92 2.73 -13.22 5.14
C GLU A 92 3.12 -11.76 5.33
N ILE A 93 2.55 -11.13 6.35
CA ILE A 93 2.79 -9.71 6.66
C ILE A 93 3.22 -9.62 8.11
N ASP A 94 4.35 -8.97 8.33
CA ASP A 94 4.88 -8.69 9.66
C ASP A 94 4.38 -7.33 10.16
N ARG A 95 4.58 -6.27 9.35
CA ARG A 95 4.21 -4.90 9.75
C ARG A 95 3.98 -3.97 8.57
N VAL A 96 3.13 -2.97 8.82
CA VAL A 96 2.93 -1.78 7.99
C VAL A 96 3.31 -0.56 8.83
N VAL A 97 4.10 0.35 8.28
CA VAL A 97 4.55 1.59 8.96
C VAL A 97 4.42 2.77 8.02
N LEU A 98 3.94 3.90 8.53
CA LEU A 98 4.00 5.19 7.85
C LEU A 98 5.12 6.05 8.44
N GLY A 99 5.98 6.54 7.59
CA GLY A 99 7.06 7.49 7.90
C GLY A 99 6.86 8.81 7.16
N ARG A 100 7.65 9.80 7.58
CA ARG A 100 7.86 11.03 6.80
C ARG A 100 8.81 10.80 5.62
#